data_AF-A0AAD4HHT3-F1
#
_entry.id   AF-A0AAD4HHT3-F1
#
_cell.length_a   1.000
_cell.length_b   1.000
_cell.length_c   1.000
_cell.angle_alpha   90.00
_cell.angle_beta   90.00
_cell.angle_gamma   90.00
#
_symmetry.space_group_name_H-M   'P 1'
#
loop_
_entity.id
_entity.type
_entity.pdbx_description
1 polymer ?
#
loop_
_entity_poly.entity_id
_entity_poly.type
_entity_poly.pdbx_seq_one_letter_code
_entity_poly.pdbx_strand_id
1 'polypeptide(L)'
;SNTKLGEDFLRVPKLAVDREDWMTYKDRLQWSVDARGFLGHLDGTEKKPVDPAMLTGRGPSWVPSGTDEVRELAAYKAASKEWRVGEAITKQQIAS
;
A
#
# COMPACT_ATOMS: atom_id res chain seq x y z
N SER A 1 -2.22 22.35 -26.64
CA SER A 1 -2.26 20.95 -26.18
C SER A 1 -1.67 20.90 -24.79
N ASN A 2 -2.51 20.98 -23.76
CA ASN A 2 -2.08 21.17 -22.38
C ASN A 2 -2.26 19.84 -21.61
N THR A 3 -1.15 19.32 -21.10
CA THR A 3 -1.10 18.49 -19.88
C THR A 3 -2.01 17.23 -19.82
N LYS A 4 -1.83 16.28 -20.74
CA LYS A 4 -2.26 14.88 -20.53
C LYS A 4 -1.10 13.91 -20.26
N LEU A 5 0.13 14.41 -20.32
CA LEU A 5 1.35 13.63 -20.17
C LEU A 5 1.45 12.98 -18.77
N GLY A 6 1.15 13.72 -17.71
CA GLY A 6 1.28 13.22 -16.33
C GLY A 6 0.39 12.01 -16.01
N GLU A 7 -0.84 11.98 -16.54
CA GLU A 7 -1.75 10.84 -16.35
C GLU A 7 -1.37 9.63 -17.21
N ASP A 8 -0.93 9.86 -18.44
CA ASP A 8 -0.49 8.78 -19.34
C ASP A 8 0.82 8.11 -18.83
N PHE A 9 1.69 8.85 -18.14
CA PHE A 9 2.91 8.30 -17.54
C PHE A 9 2.65 7.34 -16.37
N LEU A 10 1.51 7.51 -15.67
CA LEU A 10 1.10 6.66 -14.55
C LEU A 10 0.25 5.45 -15.00
N ARG A 11 -0.05 5.35 -16.30
CA ARG A 11 -0.84 4.24 -16.83
C ARG A 11 0.03 2.98 -16.92
N VAL A 12 -0.41 1.92 -16.25
CA VAL A 12 0.14 0.59 -16.42
C VAL A 12 -0.49 -0.03 -17.68
N PRO A 13 0.31 -0.51 -18.66
CA PRO A 13 -0.23 -1.19 -19.82
C PRO A 13 -0.86 -2.52 -19.41
N LYS A 14 -1.83 -3.01 -20.16
CA LYS A 14 -2.39 -4.34 -19.90
C LYS A 14 -1.40 -5.40 -20.38
N LEU A 15 -1.05 -6.33 -19.50
CA LEU A 15 -0.15 -7.44 -19.83
C LEU A 15 -0.76 -8.34 -20.92
N ALA A 16 0.01 -8.62 -21.96
CA ALA A 16 -0.39 -9.52 -23.04
C ALA A 16 -0.49 -10.97 -22.54
N VAL A 17 -1.34 -11.77 -23.18
CA VAL A 17 -1.59 -13.17 -22.78
C VAL A 17 -0.35 -14.04 -22.96
N ASP A 18 0.44 -13.75 -24.00
CA ASP A 18 1.73 -14.38 -24.31
C ASP A 18 2.89 -13.84 -23.45
N ARG A 19 2.65 -12.77 -22.68
CA ARG A 19 3.61 -12.09 -21.79
C ARG A 19 4.85 -11.51 -22.50
N GLU A 20 4.78 -11.29 -23.81
CA GLU A 20 5.91 -10.70 -24.55
C GLU A 20 6.26 -9.28 -24.05
N ASP A 21 5.27 -8.58 -23.50
CA ASP A 21 5.39 -7.23 -22.93
C ASP A 21 5.71 -7.20 -21.42
N TRP A 22 6.06 -8.35 -20.82
CA TRP A 22 6.27 -8.47 -19.37
C TRP A 22 7.24 -7.44 -18.79
N MET A 23 8.39 -7.22 -19.45
CA MET A 23 9.39 -6.27 -18.95
C MET A 23 8.84 -4.84 -18.94
N THR A 24 8.15 -4.45 -20.01
CA THR A 24 7.50 -3.13 -20.12
C THR A 24 6.39 -2.96 -19.09
N TYR A 25 5.55 -3.97 -18.90
CA TYR A 25 4.53 -3.99 -17.86
C TYR A 25 5.12 -3.79 -16.47
N LYS A 26 6.17 -4.57 -16.14
CA LYS A 26 6.83 -4.53 -14.84
C LYS A 26 7.41 -3.16 -14.54
N ASP A 27 8.15 -2.57 -15.49
CA ASP A 27 8.77 -1.25 -15.30
C ASP A 27 7.70 -0.15 -15.10
N ARG A 28 6.61 -0.20 -15.89
CA ARG A 28 5.51 0.76 -15.77
C ARG A 28 4.73 0.61 -14.49
N LEU A 29 4.48 -0.62 -14.04
CA LEU A 29 3.86 -0.89 -12.75
C LEU A 29 4.71 -0.33 -11.62
N GLN A 30 6.02 -0.59 -11.63
CA GLN A 30 6.94 -0.09 -10.62
C GLN A 30 6.94 1.44 -10.57
N TRP A 31 7.06 2.12 -11.71
CA TRP A 31 7.03 3.59 -11.77
C TRP A 31 5.69 4.18 -11.33
N SER A 32 4.56 3.59 -11.74
CA SER A 32 3.23 4.07 -11.35
C SER A 32 3.01 3.96 -9.85
N VAL A 33 3.43 2.86 -9.23
CA VAL A 33 3.32 2.63 -7.79
C VAL A 33 4.30 3.53 -7.02
N ASP A 34 5.54 3.68 -7.49
CA ASP A 34 6.56 4.53 -6.87
C ASP A 34 6.18 6.02 -6.90
N ALA A 35 5.68 6.52 -8.04
CA ALA A 35 5.18 7.89 -8.15
C ALA A 35 4.00 8.20 -7.21
N ARG A 36 3.31 7.18 -6.71
CA ARG A 36 2.24 7.28 -5.70
C ARG A 36 2.75 7.11 -4.27
N GLY A 37 4.03 6.80 -4.09
CA GLY A 37 4.66 6.57 -2.78
C GLY A 37 4.36 5.20 -2.17
N PHE A 38 3.90 4.22 -2.95
CA PHE A 38 3.49 2.91 -2.44
C PHE A 38 4.43 1.77 -2.89
N LEU A 39 5.66 2.07 -3.32
CA LEU A 39 6.62 1.06 -3.80
C LEU A 39 6.83 -0.06 -2.78
N GLY A 40 6.83 0.29 -1.49
CA GLY A 40 6.98 -0.68 -0.41
C GLY A 40 5.87 -1.75 -0.36
N HIS A 41 4.66 -1.45 -0.85
CA HIS A 41 3.59 -2.44 -0.99
C HIS A 41 3.85 -3.41 -2.13
N LEU A 42 4.52 -2.98 -3.20
CA LEU A 42 4.82 -3.81 -4.36
C LEU A 42 6.00 -4.75 -4.10
N ASP A 43 7.04 -4.28 -3.41
CA ASP A 43 8.23 -5.07 -3.09
C ASP A 43 8.16 -5.81 -1.74
N GLY A 44 7.13 -5.54 -0.92
CA GLY A 44 6.89 -6.16 0.38
C GLY A 44 7.74 -5.61 1.54
N THR A 45 8.43 -4.49 1.34
CA THR A 45 9.16 -3.79 2.40
C THR A 45 8.21 -3.06 3.35
N GLU A 46 7.08 -2.57 2.86
CA GLU A 46 6.05 -1.91 3.69
C GLU A 46 5.35 -2.92 4.59
N LYS A 47 5.33 -2.66 5.90
CA LYS A 47 4.82 -3.61 6.90
C LYS A 47 3.43 -3.23 7.37
N LYS A 48 2.54 -4.22 7.35
CA LYS A 48 1.22 -4.06 7.95
C LYS A 48 1.37 -3.68 9.43
N PRO A 49 0.72 -2.61 9.89
CA PRO A 49 0.72 -2.25 11.30
C PRO A 49 0.24 -3.41 12.17
N VAL A 50 0.92 -3.62 13.29
CA VAL A 50 0.60 -4.67 14.27
C VAL A 50 -0.45 -4.14 15.23
N ASP A 51 -1.49 -4.94 15.47
CA ASP A 51 -2.52 -4.60 16.46
C ASP A 51 -1.90 -4.53 17.86
N PRO A 52 -2.06 -3.41 18.60
CA PRO A 52 -1.61 -3.28 19.98
C PRO A 52 -2.04 -4.44 20.90
N ALA A 53 -3.20 -5.05 20.65
CA ALA A 53 -3.68 -6.20 21.43
C ALA A 53 -2.85 -7.49 21.22
N MET A 54 -2.04 -7.55 20.15
CA MET A 54 -1.15 -8.68 19.84
C MET A 54 0.27 -8.51 20.42
N LEU A 55 0.57 -7.36 21.05
CA LEU A 55 1.88 -7.15 21.66
C LEU A 55 2.07 -8.07 22.88
N THR A 56 3.31 -8.48 23.13
CA THR A 56 3.65 -9.36 24.25
C THR A 56 3.17 -8.78 25.59
N GLY A 57 2.46 -9.58 26.38
CA GLY A 57 1.86 -9.15 27.64
C GLY A 57 0.45 -8.55 27.48
N ARG A 58 -0.01 -8.36 26.25
CA ARG A 58 -1.41 -8.06 25.90
C ARG A 58 -2.06 -9.30 25.29
N GLY A 59 -3.36 -9.23 25.06
CA GLY A 59 -4.13 -10.32 24.47
C GLY A 59 -5.46 -9.84 23.89
N PRO A 60 -6.30 -10.75 23.37
CA PRO A 60 -7.55 -10.38 22.69
C PRO A 60 -8.54 -9.59 23.56
N SER A 61 -8.43 -9.72 24.88
CA SER A 61 -9.23 -9.02 25.88
C SER A 61 -8.57 -7.75 26.42
N TRP A 62 -7.42 -7.34 25.87
CA TRP A 62 -6.77 -6.09 26.25
C TRP A 62 -7.66 -4.90 25.84
N VAL A 63 -7.81 -3.96 26.76
CA VAL A 63 -8.50 -2.69 26.54
C VAL A 63 -7.55 -1.59 26.98
N PRO A 64 -7.33 -0.55 26.16
CA PRO A 64 -6.48 0.57 26.54
C PRO A 64 -7.07 1.26 27.77
N SER A 65 -6.26 1.38 28.81
CA SER A 65 -6.64 1.91 30.12
C SER A 65 -5.92 3.22 30.44
N GLY A 66 -4.73 3.43 29.88
CA GLY A 66 -3.95 4.65 30.02
C GLY A 66 -4.02 5.57 28.81
N THR A 67 -3.73 6.86 29.00
CA THR A 67 -3.67 7.87 27.93
C THR A 67 -2.72 7.46 26.79
N ASP A 68 -1.57 6.87 27.13
CA ASP A 68 -0.60 6.43 26.13
C ASP A 68 -1.10 5.22 25.33
N GLU A 69 -1.79 4.27 25.96
CA GLU A 69 -2.41 3.12 25.29
C GLU A 69 -3.54 3.55 24.34
N VAL A 70 -4.32 4.57 24.73
CA VAL A 70 -5.34 5.17 23.86
C VAL A 70 -4.70 5.86 22.66
N ARG A 71 -3.59 6.59 22.87
CA ARG A 71 -2.84 7.22 21.77
C ARG A 71 -2.23 6.19 20.83
N GLU A 72 -1.68 5.12 21.37
CA GLU A 72 -1.13 3.99 20.61
C GLU A 72 -2.21 3.34 19.73
N LEU A 73 -3.40 3.04 20.29
CA LEU A 73 -4.51 2.48 19.52
C LEU A 73 -4.99 3.44 18.42
N ALA A 74 -5.04 4.75 18.70
CA ALA A 74 -5.39 5.75 17.69
C ALA A 74 -4.35 5.80 16.55
N ALA A 75 -3.06 5.78 16.88
CA ALA A 75 -1.98 5.74 15.90
C ALA A 75 -2.02 4.47 15.05
N TYR A 76 -2.24 3.30 15.67
CA TYR A 76 -2.43 2.04 14.97
C TYR A 76 -3.59 2.10 13.97
N LYS A 77 -4.74 2.65 14.37
CA LYS A 77 -5.92 2.78 13.50
C LYS A 77 -5.63 3.69 12.30
N ALA A 78 -4.94 4.81 12.53
CA ALA A 78 -4.56 5.74 11.48
C ALA A 78 -3.59 5.06 10.49
N ALA A 79 -2.50 4.48 10.98
CA ALA A 79 -1.52 3.75 10.17
C ALA A 79 -2.16 2.58 9.41
N SER A 80 -3.07 1.83 10.06
CA SER A 80 -3.78 0.72 9.42
C SER A 80 -4.68 1.18 8.28
N LYS A 81 -5.31 2.35 8.40
CA LYS A 81 -6.13 2.92 7.34
C LYS A 81 -5.26 3.30 6.15
N GLU A 82 -4.16 4.00 6.40
CA GLU A 82 -3.21 4.41 5.37
C GLU A 82 -2.60 3.21 4.63
N TRP A 83 -2.10 2.23 5.38
CA TRP A 83 -1.57 0.99 4.82
C TRP A 83 -2.59 0.26 3.94
N ARG A 84 -3.87 0.19 4.34
CA ARG A 84 -4.92 -0.44 3.51
C ARG A 84 -5.19 0.33 2.22
N VAL A 85 -5.06 1.66 2.24
CA VAL A 85 -5.20 2.49 1.04
C VAL A 85 -4.05 2.21 0.07
N GLY A 86 -2.81 2.22 0.55
CA GLY A 86 -1.64 1.88 -0.27
C GLY A 86 -1.74 0.48 -0.89
N GLU A 87 -2.13 -0.50 -0.07
CA GLU A 87 -2.34 -1.88 -0.50
C GLU A 87 -3.43 -2.00 -1.59
N ALA A 88 -4.55 -1.29 -1.43
CA ALA A 88 -5.64 -1.30 -2.40
C ALA A 88 -5.24 -0.64 -3.72
N ILE A 89 -4.52 0.49 -3.67
CA ILE A 89 -4.04 1.20 -4.86
C ILE A 89 -3.05 0.33 -5.63
N THR A 90 -2.09 -0.29 -4.95
CA THR A 90 -1.12 -1.19 -5.59
C THR A 90 -1.81 -2.39 -6.26
N LYS A 91 -2.78 -3.01 -5.58
CA LYS A 91 -3.59 -4.08 -6.18
C LYS A 91 -4.41 -3.63 -7.38
N GLN A 92 -4.98 -2.42 -7.34
CA GLN A 92 -5.69 -1.85 -8.47
C GLN A 92 -4.77 -1.67 -9.67
N GLN A 93 -3.53 -1.21 -9.48
CA GLN A 93 -2.57 -1.05 -10.58
C GLN A 93 -2.17 -2.38 -11.22
N ILE A 94 -2.09 -3.47 -10.44
CA ILE A 94 -1.81 -4.82 -10.95
C ILE A 94 -2.99 -5.37 -11.76
N ALA A 95 -4.23 -5.04 -11.37
CA ALA A 95 -5.44 -5.54 -11.99
C ALA A 95 -5.97 -4.67 -13.16
N SER A 96 -5.33 -3.52 -13.43
CA SER A 96 -5.70 -2.58 -14.49
C SER A 96 -5.31 -3.11 -15.87
#